data_AF-A0A2V9LZ96-F1
#
_entry.id   AF-A0A2V9LZ96-F1
#
_cell.length_a   1.000
_cell.length_b   1.000
_cell.length_c   1.000
_cell.angle_alpha   90.00
_cell.angle_beta   90.00
_cell.angle_gamma   90.00
#
_symmetry.space_group_name_H-M   'P 1'
#
loop_
_entity.id
_entity.type
_entity.pdbx_description
1 polymer ?
#
loop_
_entity_poly.entity_id
_entity_poly.type
_entity_poly.pdbx_seq_one_letter_code
_entity_poly.pdbx_strand_id
1 'polypeptide(L)' 'ELSSALEEIPGVGEKTIRKLLEHFGSVRALKSVLPEELSQVVGQAQARLVSEHLGRT' A
#
# COMPACT_ATOMS: atom_id res chain seq x y z
N GLU A 1 -6.02 13.36 4.75
CA GLU A 1 -4.67 12.90 4.37
C GLU A 1 -4.57 11.36 4.36
N LEU A 2 -5.17 10.69 3.36
CA LEU A 2 -5.04 9.23 3.17
C LEU A 2 -3.85 8.89 2.25
N SER A 3 -3.64 9.73 1.24
CA SER A 3 -2.56 9.64 0.26
C SER A 3 -1.18 9.85 0.89
N SER A 4 -1.09 10.83 1.80
CA SER A 4 0.18 11.26 2.40
C SER A 4 0.93 10.12 3.09
N ALA A 5 0.24 9.25 3.84
CA ALA A 5 0.90 8.14 4.54
C ALA A 5 1.49 7.10 3.57
N LEU A 6 0.93 6.95 2.37
CA LEU A 6 1.48 6.06 1.35
C LEU A 6 2.53 6.78 0.48
N GLU A 7 2.40 8.10 0.29
CA GLU A 7 3.33 8.95 -0.47
C GLU A 7 4.66 9.15 0.26
N GLU A 8 4.65 9.09 1.58
CA GLU A 8 5.86 9.14 2.40
C GLU A 8 6.66 7.83 2.37
N ILE A 9 6.15 6.77 1.74
CA ILE A 9 6.85 5.48 1.66
C ILE A 9 7.92 5.53 0.56
N PRO A 10 9.22 5.52 0.91
CA PRO A 10 10.28 5.58 -0.08
C PRO A 10 10.23 4.34 -0.98
N GLY A 11 10.10 4.56 -2.29
CA GLY A 11 9.95 3.51 -3.28
C GLY A 11 8.51 3.24 -3.73
N VAL A 12 7.50 3.80 -3.05
CA VAL A 12 6.09 3.75 -3.47
C VAL A 12 5.71 5.06 -4.16
N GLY A 13 5.63 5.03 -5.49
CA GLY A 13 5.25 6.21 -6.26
C GLY A 13 3.74 6.46 -6.31
N GLU A 14 3.32 7.69 -6.64
CA GLU A 14 1.90 8.08 -6.76
C GLU A 14 1.05 7.12 -7.60
N LYS A 15 1.58 6.56 -8.69
CA LYS A 15 0.85 5.59 -9.53
C LYS A 15 0.47 4.33 -8.76
N THR A 16 1.36 3.86 -7.90
CA THR A 16 1.15 2.70 -7.04
C THR A 16 0.09 3.00 -6.00
N ILE A 17 0.14 4.20 -5.42
CA ILE A 17 -0.79 4.66 -4.38
C ILE A 17 -2.20 4.80 -4.95
N ARG A 18 -2.33 5.42 -6.13
CA ARG A 18 -3.60 5.52 -6.84
C ARG A 18 -4.17 4.13 -7.13
N LYS A 19 -3.37 3.19 -7.65
CA LYS A 19 -3.82 1.79 -7.84
C LYS A 19 -4.32 1.15 -6.55
N LEU A 20 -3.60 1.31 -5.44
CA LEU A 20 -4.00 0.75 -4.15
C LEU A 20 -5.29 1.38 -3.63
N LEU A 21 -5.42 2.70 -3.73
CA LEU A 21 -6.62 3.41 -3.31
C LEU A 21 -7.81 3.11 -4.22
N GLU A 22 -7.61 2.93 -5.52
CA GLU A 22 -8.68 2.52 -6.44
C GLU A 22 -9.14 1.09 -6.19
N HIS A 23 -8.21 0.16 -5.90
CA HIS A 23 -8.56 -1.24 -5.65
C HIS A 23 -9.15 -1.49 -4.26
N PHE A 24 -8.52 -0.91 -3.23
CA PHE A 24 -8.84 -1.21 -1.83
C PHE A 24 -9.64 -0.09 -1.16
N GLY A 25 -9.78 1.06 -1.80
CA GLY A 25 -10.56 2.21 -1.32
C GLY A 25 -9.87 3.05 -0.24
N SER A 26 -9.13 2.43 0.69
CA SER A 26 -8.54 3.16 1.82
C SER A 26 -7.31 2.49 2.43
N VAL A 27 -6.48 3.28 3.12
CA VAL A 27 -5.31 2.79 3.87
C VAL A 27 -5.72 1.80 4.99
N ARG A 28 -6.89 2.00 5.60
CA ARG A 28 -7.43 1.06 6.60
C ARG A 28 -7.79 -0.30 5.98
N ALA A 29 -8.32 -0.32 4.76
CA ALA A 29 -8.55 -1.56 4.04
C ALA A 29 -7.21 -2.24 3.73
N LEU A 30 -6.19 -1.50 3.29
CA LEU A 30 -4.83 -2.04 3.09
C LEU A 30 -4.25 -2.68 4.37
N LYS A 31 -4.54 -2.10 5.56
CA LYS A 31 -4.18 -2.71 6.85
C LYS A 31 -4.89 -4.02 7.15
N SER A 32 -6.02 -4.30 6.50
CA SER A 32 -6.82 -5.52 6.70
C SER A 32 -6.54 -6.60 5.65
N VAL A 33 -6.10 -6.19 4.45
CA VAL A 33 -5.82 -7.04 3.28
C VAL A 33 -4.48 -7.77 3.40
N LEU A 34 -4.30 -9.01 2.94
CA LEU A 34 -3.02 -9.71 3.08
C LEU A 34 -1.88 -9.10 2.24
N PRO A 35 -0.61 -9.21 2.66
CA PRO A 35 0.54 -8.74 1.87
C PRO A 35 0.60 -9.38 0.47
N GLU A 36 0.11 -10.61 0.38
CA GLU A 36 0.02 -11.39 -0.86
C GLU A 36 -0.95 -10.74 -1.86
N GLU A 37 -2.12 -10.30 -1.39
CA GLU A 37 -3.10 -9.57 -2.21
C GLU A 37 -2.57 -8.21 -2.64
N LEU A 38 -1.88 -7.50 -1.75
CA LEU A 38 -1.18 -6.26 -2.11
C LEU A 38 -0.17 -6.51 -3.23
N SER A 39 0.60 -7.61 -3.14
CA SER A 39 1.63 -7.94 -4.12
C SER A 39 1.07 -8.27 -5.50
N GLN A 40 -0.19 -8.71 -5.59
CA GLN A 40 -0.85 -8.95 -6.88
C GLN A 40 -1.20 -7.64 -7.61
N VAL A 41 -1.44 -6.55 -6.87
CA VAL A 41 -1.82 -5.25 -7.47
C VAL A 41 -0.59 -4.40 -7.80
N VAL A 42 0.41 -4.37 -6.89
CA VAL A 42 1.55 -3.44 -6.97
C VAL A 42 2.92 -4.11 -7.06
N GLY A 43 2.97 -5.43 -6.95
CA GLY A 43 4.21 -6.20 -6.91
C GLY A 43 4.75 -6.39 -5.49
N GLN A 44 5.54 -7.46 -5.30
CA GLN A 44 6.09 -7.89 -4.01
C GLN A 44 6.88 -6.80 -3.28
N ALA A 45 7.74 -6.05 -3.97
CA ALA A 45 8.56 -5.00 -3.36
C ALA A 45 7.69 -3.88 -2.74
N GLN A 46 6.71 -3.41 -3.51
CA GLN A 46 5.80 -2.35 -3.09
C GLN A 46 4.87 -2.80 -1.96
N ALA A 47 4.34 -4.02 -2.06
CA ALA A 47 3.51 -4.62 -1.03
C ALA A 47 4.24 -4.78 0.31
N ARG A 48 5.53 -5.12 0.28
CA ARG A 48 6.39 -5.16 1.47
C ARG A 48 6.49 -3.79 2.12
N LEU A 49 6.90 -2.77 1.36
CA LEU A 49 7.06 -1.40 1.86
C LEU A 49 5.76 -0.86 2.48
N VAL A 50 4.63 -1.08 1.81
CA VAL A 50 3.31 -0.71 2.33
C VAL A 50 2.99 -1.48 3.62
N SER A 51 3.16 -2.80 3.63
CA SER A 51 2.86 -3.62 4.82
C SER A 51 3.73 -3.25 6.03
N GLU A 52 5.00 -2.96 5.78
CA GLU A 52 5.98 -2.56 6.78
C GLU A 52 5.64 -1.18 7.37
N HIS A 53 5.33 -0.21 6.51
CA HIS A 53 4.89 1.12 6.93
C HIS A 53 3.56 1.09 7.70
N LEU A 54 2.67 0.16 7.36
CA LEU A 54 1.40 -0.01 8.06
C LEU A 54 1.54 -0.62 9.48
N GLY A 55 2.75 -1.06 9.86
CA GLY A 55 3.06 -1.57 11.19
C GLY A 55 2.61 -3.00 11.44
N ARG A 56 2.74 -3.87 10.43
CA ARG A 56 2.49 -5.33 10.54
C ARG A 56 3.73 -6.13 10.97
N THR A 57 4.61 -5.52 11.75
CA THR A 57 5.77 -6.20 12.35
C THR A 57 5.41 -6.94 13.61
#